data_AF-A0A7S2BVL0-F1
#
_entry.id   AF-A0A7S2BVL0-F1
#
_cell.length_a   1.000
_cell.length_b   1.000
_cell.length_c   1.000
_cell.angle_alpha   90.00
_cell.angle_beta   90.00
_cell.angle_gamma   90.00
#
_symmetry.space_group_name_H-M   'P 1'
#
loop_
_entity.id
_entity.type
_entity.pdbx_description
1 polymer ?
#
loop_
_entity_poly.entity_id
_entity_poly.type
_entity_poly.pdbx_seq_one_letter_code
_entity_poly.pdbx_strand_id
1 'polypeptide(L)'
;AAPNMQEIMTKASKKALSGGLAGMGAQAINVLALMWMRTIMNYQYRYGGGLVETTKKLYAEGGIPRFYRGLAPGLIQAPVSRFGDTAANDGALAALEHTSLP
;
A
#
# COMPACT_ATOMS: atom_id res chain seq x y z
N ALA A 1 36.29 14.40 -0.04
CA ALA A 1 35.92 14.60 -1.45
C ALA A 1 34.41 14.70 -1.51
N ALA A 2 33.86 15.78 -2.09
CA ALA A 2 32.41 15.87 -2.29
C ALA A 2 31.98 14.70 -3.18
N PRO A 3 30.96 13.91 -2.79
CA PRO A 3 30.52 12.78 -3.60
C PRO A 3 30.08 13.28 -4.98
N ASN A 4 30.46 12.56 -6.02
CA ASN A 4 30.12 12.91 -7.39
C ASN A 4 28.59 12.85 -7.54
N MET A 5 27.98 13.79 -8.27
CA MET A 5 26.53 13.88 -8.50
C MET A 5 25.93 12.53 -8.98
N GLN A 6 26.73 11.78 -9.75
CA GLN A 6 26.39 10.44 -10.22
C GLN A 6 26.31 9.40 -9.09
N GLU A 7 27.19 9.45 -8.09
CA GLU A 7 27.17 8.56 -6.94
C GLU A 7 25.98 8.85 -6.01
N ILE A 8 25.66 10.14 -5.84
CA ILE A 8 24.50 10.60 -5.06
C ILE A 8 23.22 10.08 -5.70
N MET A 9 23.05 10.31 -7.01
CA MET A 9 21.89 9.82 -7.76
C MET A 9 21.76 8.30 -7.75
N THR A 10 22.88 7.57 -7.83
CA THR A 10 22.87 6.10 -7.81
C THR A 10 22.47 5.56 -6.44
N LYS A 11 22.95 6.16 -5.35
CA LYS A 11 22.56 5.78 -3.98
C LYS A 11 21.10 6.13 -3.68
N ALA A 12 20.66 7.33 -4.04
CA ALA A 12 19.27 7.78 -3.88
C ALA A 12 18.31 6.85 -4.64
N SER A 13 18.63 6.54 -5.90
CA SER A 13 17.82 5.64 -6.73
C SER A 13 17.77 4.22 -6.16
N LYS A 14 18.90 3.70 -5.67
CA LYS A 14 18.96 2.37 -5.05
C LYS A 14 18.16 2.30 -3.75
N LYS A 15 18.22 3.35 -2.92
CA LYS A 15 17.45 3.46 -1.67
C LYS A 15 15.94 3.55 -1.95
N ALA A 16 15.54 4.44 -2.86
CA ALA A 16 14.15 4.59 -3.31
C ALA A 16 13.57 3.31 -3.91
N LEU A 17 14.33 2.57 -4.73
CA LEU A 17 13.92 1.28 -5.27
C LEU A 17 13.76 0.22 -4.17
N SER A 18 14.73 0.13 -3.25
CA SER A 18 14.67 -0.86 -2.17
C SER A 18 13.54 -0.58 -1.16
N GLY A 19 13.31 0.69 -0.81
CA GLY A 19 12.21 1.12 0.05
C GLY A 19 10.85 0.95 -0.63
N GLY A 20 10.75 1.31 -1.91
CA GLY A 20 9.57 1.09 -2.74
C GLY A 20 9.15 -0.38 -2.79
N LEU A 21 10.08 -1.29 -3.09
CA LEU A 21 9.80 -2.73 -3.15
C LEU A 21 9.36 -3.31 -1.80
N ALA A 22 10.00 -2.89 -0.71
CA ALA A 22 9.57 -3.27 0.64
C ALA A 22 8.16 -2.75 0.96
N GLY A 23 7.86 -1.50 0.57
CA GLY A 23 6.55 -0.88 0.71
C GLY A 23 5.44 -1.60 -0.08
N MET A 24 5.74 -2.05 -1.30
CA MET A 24 4.82 -2.86 -2.11
C MET A 24 4.47 -4.17 -1.43
N GLY A 25 5.48 -4.91 -0.95
CA GLY A 25 5.28 -6.21 -0.30
C GLY A 25 4.41 -6.09 0.96
N ALA A 26 4.71 -5.10 1.80
CA ALA A 26 3.91 -4.79 2.99
C ALA A 26 2.45 -4.48 2.62
N GLN A 27 2.24 -3.70 1.56
CA GLN A 27 0.89 -3.35 1.12
C GLN A 27 0.13 -4.54 0.51
N ALA A 28 0.79 -5.41 -0.25
CA ALA A 28 0.15 -6.60 -0.78
C ALA A 28 -0.37 -7.52 0.35
N ILE A 29 0.43 -7.73 1.40
CA ILE A 29 0.04 -8.50 2.59
C ILE A 29 -1.13 -7.81 3.30
N ASN A 30 -1.08 -6.49 3.46
CA ASN A 30 -2.11 -5.72 4.14
C ASN A 30 -3.46 -5.76 3.39
N VAL A 31 -3.44 -5.64 2.06
CA VAL A 31 -4.64 -5.78 1.23
C VAL A 31 -5.27 -7.16 1.42
N LEU A 32 -4.47 -8.23 1.37
CA LEU A 32 -4.95 -9.59 1.57
C LEU A 32 -5.55 -9.80 2.97
N ALA A 33 -4.90 -9.25 4.00
CA ALA A 33 -5.30 -9.38 5.40
C ALA A 33 -6.55 -8.57 5.74
N LEU A 34 -6.72 -7.38 5.16
CA LEU A 34 -7.80 -6.44 5.51
C LEU A 34 -8.92 -6.34 4.48
N MET A 35 -8.82 -7.01 3.32
CA MET A 35 -9.85 -6.91 2.28
C MET A 35 -11.25 -7.29 2.78
N TRP A 36 -11.35 -8.37 3.55
CA TRP A 36 -12.62 -8.86 4.09
C TRP A 36 -13.26 -7.85 5.04
N MET A 37 -12.45 -7.19 5.87
CA MET A 37 -12.89 -6.12 6.77
C MET A 37 -13.35 -4.90 5.97
N ARG A 38 -12.60 -4.53 4.92
CA ARG A 38 -12.98 -3.44 4.01
C ARG A 38 -14.31 -3.73 3.31
N THR A 39 -14.57 -4.97 2.93
CA THR A 39 -15.85 -5.41 2.33
C THR A 39 -17.01 -5.31 3.32
N ILE A 40 -16.82 -5.74 4.57
CA ILE A 40 -17.84 -5.60 5.62
C ILE A 40 -18.14 -4.13 5.91
N MET A 41 -17.09 -3.32 6.09
CA MET A 41 -17.25 -1.87 6.34
C MET A 41 -17.97 -1.18 5.18
N ASN A 42 -17.66 -1.51 3.92
CA ASN A 42 -18.36 -0.93 2.77
C ASN A 42 -19.86 -1.26 2.77
N TYR A 43 -20.22 -2.47 3.17
CA TYR A 43 -21.62 -2.86 3.32
C TYR A 43 -22.28 -2.11 4.48
N GLN A 44 -21.62 -2.04 5.64
CA GLN A 44 -22.12 -1.30 6.80
C GLN A 44 -22.28 0.19 6.52
N TYR A 45 -21.37 0.80 5.77
CA TYR A 45 -21.45 2.22 5.39
C TYR A 45 -22.66 2.49 4.48
N ARG A 46 -23.03 1.52 3.64
CA ARG A 46 -24.13 1.64 2.67
C ARG A 46 -25.50 1.37 3.30
N TYR A 47 -25.61 0.34 4.13
CA TYR A 47 -26.89 -0.18 4.62
C TYR A 47 -27.10 0.00 6.13
N GLY A 48 -26.08 0.45 6.86
CA GLY A 48 -26.06 0.41 8.32
C GLY A 48 -25.96 -1.03 8.85
N GLY A 49 -25.76 -1.16 10.16
CA GLY A 49 -25.79 -2.45 10.86
C GLY A 49 -24.51 -2.81 11.61
N GLY A 50 -24.60 -3.86 12.44
CA GLY A 50 -23.49 -4.36 13.26
C GLY A 50 -22.50 -5.23 12.47
N LEU A 51 -21.26 -5.33 12.98
CA LEU A 51 -20.19 -6.12 12.35
C LEU A 51 -20.57 -7.60 12.25
N VAL A 52 -21.07 -8.18 13.34
CA VAL A 52 -21.42 -9.60 13.43
C VAL A 52 -22.57 -9.97 12.50
N GLU A 53 -23.60 -9.13 12.46
CA GLU A 53 -24.78 -9.31 11.62
C GLU A 53 -24.42 -9.22 10.13
N THR A 54 -23.67 -8.17 9.76
CA THR A 54 -23.21 -7.96 8.38
C THR A 54 -22.31 -9.10 7.92
N THR A 55 -21.41 -9.57 8.78
CA THR A 55 -20.52 -10.70 8.47
C THR A 55 -21.30 -11.99 8.22
N LYS A 56 -22.28 -12.32 9.08
CA LYS A 56 -23.16 -13.48 8.87
C LYS A 56 -23.96 -13.36 7.58
N LYS A 57 -24.48 -12.17 7.28
CA LYS A 57 -25.27 -11.91 6.07
C LYS A 57 -24.42 -12.07 4.80
N LEU A 58 -23.24 -11.45 4.74
CA LEU A 58 -22.32 -11.59 3.61
C LEU A 58 -21.86 -13.05 3.42
N TYR A 59 -21.62 -13.76 4.53
CA TYR A 59 -21.24 -15.18 4.48
C TYR A 59 -22.39 -16.04 3.92
N ALA A 60 -23.63 -15.78 4.30
CA ALA A 60 -24.80 -16.48 3.77
C ALA A 60 -25.07 -16.16 2.28
N GLU A 61 -24.80 -14.93 1.83
CA GLU A 61 -25.03 -14.50 0.44
C GLU A 61 -23.99 -15.01 -0.56
N GLY A 62 -22.75 -15.26 -0.14
CA GLY A 62 -21.68 -15.66 -1.09
C GLY A 62 -20.40 -16.22 -0.48
N GLY A 63 -20.41 -16.57 0.81
CA GLY A 63 -19.30 -17.21 1.52
C GLY A 63 -17.99 -16.42 1.49
N ILE A 64 -16.88 -17.14 1.70
CA ILE A 64 -15.51 -16.59 1.70
C ILE A 64 -15.13 -15.90 0.37
N PRO A 65 -15.49 -16.41 -0.83
CA PRO A 65 -15.14 -15.75 -2.10
C PRO A 65 -15.75 -14.35 -2.26
N ARG A 66 -16.88 -14.06 -1.60
CA ARG A 66 -17.50 -12.72 -1.62
C ARG A 66 -16.59 -11.65 -1.03
N PHE A 67 -15.79 -11.99 -0.01
CA PHE A 67 -14.88 -11.07 0.65
C PHE A 67 -13.65 -10.73 -0.19
N TYR A 68 -13.28 -11.59 -1.13
CA TYR A 68 -12.12 -11.45 -2.02
C TYR A 68 -12.50 -11.13 -3.48
N ARG A 69 -13.80 -10.94 -3.78
CA ARG A 69 -14.26 -10.47 -5.10
C ARG A 69 -13.76 -9.05 -5.32
N GLY A 70 -12.79 -8.88 -6.21
CA GLY A 70 -12.09 -7.60 -6.44
C GLY A 70 -10.65 -7.57 -5.92
N LEU A 71 -10.10 -8.71 -5.49
CA LEU A 71 -8.72 -8.80 -5.02
C LEU A 71 -7.72 -8.41 -6.11
N ALA A 72 -7.94 -8.85 -7.36
CA ALA A 72 -7.04 -8.55 -8.47
C ALA A 72 -6.77 -7.05 -8.69
N PRO A 73 -7.79 -6.17 -8.83
CA PRO A 73 -7.53 -4.73 -8.95
C PRO A 73 -6.94 -4.13 -7.66
N GLY A 74 -7.36 -4.59 -6.48
CA GLY A 74 -6.83 -4.10 -5.20
C GLY A 74 -5.35 -4.43 -4.99
N LEU A 75 -4.92 -5.63 -5.43
CA LEU A 75 -3.54 -6.10 -5.32
C LEU A 75 -2.60 -5.44 -6.34
N ILE A 76 -3.13 -4.81 -7.38
CA ILE A 76 -2.33 -4.04 -8.34
C ILE A 76 -2.30 -2.58 -7.92
N GLN A 77 -3.46 -1.97 -7.75
CA GLN A 77 -3.58 -0.54 -7.46
C GLN A 77 -2.86 -0.17 -6.17
N ALA A 78 -3.07 -0.94 -5.11
CA ALA A 78 -2.72 -0.51 -3.78
C ALA A 78 -1.21 -0.72 -3.46
N PRO A 79 -0.54 -1.78 -3.96
CA PRO A 79 0.92 -1.89 -3.92
C PRO A 79 1.62 -0.91 -4.85
N VAL A 80 1.10 -0.68 -6.06
CA VAL A 80 1.69 0.28 -7.01
C VAL A 80 1.62 1.71 -6.47
N SER A 81 0.49 2.11 -5.87
CA SER A 81 0.38 3.41 -5.19
C SER A 81 1.41 3.54 -4.07
N ARG A 82 1.57 2.49 -3.25
CA ARG A 82 2.50 2.55 -2.12
C ARG A 82 3.97 2.49 -2.53
N PHE A 83 4.29 1.81 -3.64
CA PHE A 83 5.61 1.90 -4.27
C PHE A 83 5.97 3.35 -4.59
N GLY A 84 5.07 4.03 -5.32
CA GLY A 84 5.26 5.40 -5.75
C GLY A 84 5.45 6.33 -4.55
N ASP A 85 4.59 6.21 -3.54
CA ASP A 85 4.69 7.01 -2.32
C ASP A 85 6.04 6.82 -1.61
N THR A 86 6.47 5.57 -1.40
CA THR A 86 7.73 5.30 -0.68
C THR A 86 8.95 5.66 -1.52
N ALA A 87 8.95 5.38 -2.83
CA ALA A 87 10.05 5.75 -3.71
C ALA A 87 10.20 7.27 -3.84
N ALA A 88 9.09 8.01 -3.90
CA ALA A 88 9.10 9.47 -3.90
C ALA A 88 9.58 10.04 -2.56
N ASN A 89 9.13 9.49 -1.43
CA ASN A 89 9.55 9.92 -0.10
C ASN A 89 11.05 9.67 0.15
N ASP A 90 11.53 8.45 -0.13
CA ASP A 90 12.93 8.09 0.05
C ASP A 90 13.84 8.81 -0.96
N GLY A 91 13.35 9.06 -2.17
CA GLY A 91 14.03 9.85 -3.19
C GLY A 91 14.15 11.33 -2.81
N ALA A 92 13.07 11.92 -2.29
CA ALA A 92 13.06 13.31 -1.81
C ALA A 92 14.03 13.49 -0.63
N LEU A 93 14.00 12.58 0.35
CA LEU A 93 14.91 12.60 1.49
C LEU A 93 16.37 12.47 1.03
N ALA A 94 16.68 11.55 0.11
CA ALA A 94 18.04 11.36 -0.39
C ALA A 94 18.55 12.52 -1.24
N ALA A 95 17.67 13.24 -1.94
CA ALA A 95 18.03 14.47 -2.67
C ALA A 95 18.27 15.65 -1.71
N LEU A 96 17.49 15.75 -0.63
CA LEU A 96 17.63 16.79 0.39
C LEU A 96 18.85 16.58 1.30
N GLU A 97 19.26 15.33 1.55
CA GLU A 97 20.42 14.98 2.39
C GLU A 97 21.74 15.63 1.92
N HIS A 98 21.81 16.04 0.66
CA HIS A 98 22.97 16.69 0.04
C HIS A 98 22.81 18.20 -0.17
N THR A 99 21.68 18.79 0.19
CA THR A 99 21.44 20.24 0.09
C THR A 99 21.54 20.85 1.48
N SER A 100 22.33 21.92 1.66
CA SER A 100 22.48 22.65 2.92
C SER A 100 21.24 23.52 3.22
N LEU A 101 20.09 22.90 3.44
CA LEU A 101 18.94 23.54 4.05
C LEU A 101 18.78 22.98 5.48
N PRO A 102 18.54 23.83 6.49
CA PRO A 102 18.46 23.44 7.89
C PRO A 102 17.34 22.43 8.17
#